data_AF-A0A432KHR9-F1
#
_entry.id   AF-A0A432KHR9-F1
#
_cell.length_a   1.000
_cell.length_b   1.000
_cell.length_c   1.000
_cell.angle_alpha   90.00
_cell.angle_beta   90.00
_cell.angle_gamma   90.00
#
_symmetry.space_group_name_H-M   'P 1'
#
loop_
_entity.id
_entity.type
_entity.pdbx_description
1 polymer ?
#
loop_
_entity_poly.entity_id
_entity_poly.type
_entity_poly.pdbx_seq_one_letter_code
_entity_poly.pdbx_strand_id
1 'polypeptide(L)'
;MEVYHNLLEGIQGKWNCIKAVNQKSERNLNIEFSLLISENLISRSGEGDEYWPSICNFELVGSIKDGYFYREDGCFLQVKSLTEDQMVIELSVRNSEGNLNINIFYFERDNE
;
A
#
# COMPACT_ATOMS: atom_id res chain seq x y z
N MET A 1 0.75 -8.18 -19.30
CA MET A 1 1.09 -6.97 -20.09
C MET A 1 1.41 -5.92 -19.03
N GLU A 2 2.65 -5.42 -18.94
CA GLU A 2 3.00 -4.32 -18.02
C GLU A 2 2.57 -3.00 -18.67
N VAL A 3 1.63 -2.28 -18.05
CA VAL A 3 0.93 -1.14 -18.67
C VAL A 3 1.56 0.22 -18.32
N TYR A 4 2.47 0.29 -17.34
CA TYR A 4 3.00 1.56 -16.86
C TYR A 4 4.50 1.73 -17.13
N HIS A 5 4.87 2.84 -17.78
CA HIS A 5 6.27 3.24 -18.00
C HIS A 5 6.90 3.81 -16.71
N ASN A 6 6.06 4.30 -15.79
CA ASN A 6 6.41 4.84 -14.50
C ASN A 6 5.43 4.32 -13.44
N LEU A 7 5.93 3.67 -12.39
CA LEU A 7 5.08 3.14 -11.33
C LEU A 7 4.26 4.24 -10.64
N LEU A 8 4.82 5.44 -10.48
CA LEU A 8 4.11 6.57 -9.84
C LEU A 8 2.87 6.96 -10.63
N GLU A 9 2.94 6.98 -11.96
CA GLU A 9 1.76 7.21 -12.81
C GLU A 9 0.77 6.07 -12.66
N GLY A 10 1.27 4.84 -12.59
CA GLY A 10 0.45 3.65 -12.51
C GLY A 10 -0.34 3.50 -11.21
N ILE A 11 0.16 4.00 -10.08
CA ILE A 11 -0.53 3.91 -8.79
C ILE A 11 -1.43 5.11 -8.48
N GLN A 12 -1.37 6.19 -9.25
CA GLN A 12 -2.18 7.38 -8.99
C GLN A 12 -3.68 7.10 -9.13
N GLY A 13 -4.49 7.82 -8.37
CA GLY A 13 -5.94 7.67 -8.35
C GLY A 13 -6.46 6.99 -7.10
N LYS A 14 -7.71 6.52 -7.18
CA LYS A 14 -8.44 5.95 -6.06
C LYS A 14 -8.44 4.42 -6.15
N TRP A 15 -8.23 3.77 -5.01
CA TRP A 15 -8.09 2.33 -4.88
C TRP A 15 -8.89 1.82 -3.68
N ASN A 16 -9.69 0.79 -3.85
CA ASN A 16 -10.51 0.19 -2.79
C ASN A 16 -9.87 -1.12 -2.31
N CYS A 17 -9.64 -1.25 -1.01
CA CYS A 17 -9.09 -2.47 -0.42
C CYS A 17 -10.15 -3.57 -0.46
N ILE A 18 -9.88 -4.64 -1.19
CA ILE A 18 -10.79 -5.80 -1.33
C ILE A 18 -10.38 -6.97 -0.44
N LYS A 19 -9.12 -7.00 0.00
CA LYS A 19 -8.58 -8.05 0.87
C LYS A 19 -7.33 -7.55 1.57
N ALA A 20 -7.19 -7.89 2.84
CA ALA A 20 -5.96 -7.70 3.59
C ALA A 20 -5.61 -8.95 4.38
N VAL A 21 -4.33 -9.31 4.41
CA VAL A 21 -3.84 -10.49 5.11
C VAL A 21 -2.58 -10.16 5.90
N ASN A 22 -2.44 -10.73 7.08
CA ASN A 22 -1.17 -10.72 7.79
C ASN A 22 -0.29 -11.86 7.25
N GLN A 23 0.89 -11.53 6.70
CA GLN A 23 1.75 -12.50 6.00
C GLN A 23 2.19 -13.67 6.90
N LYS A 24 2.46 -13.41 8.19
CA LYS A 24 2.97 -14.44 9.11
C LYS A 24 1.91 -15.43 9.55
N SER A 25 0.68 -14.95 9.75
CA SER A 25 -0.41 -15.78 10.28
C SER A 25 -1.39 -16.25 9.20
N GLU A 26 -1.26 -15.72 7.98
CA GLU A 26 -2.19 -15.91 6.86
C GLU A 26 -3.65 -15.56 7.20
N ARG A 27 -3.86 -14.80 8.29
CA ARG A 27 -5.18 -14.38 8.74
C ARG A 27 -5.66 -13.20 7.90
N ASN A 28 -6.92 -13.27 7.47
CA ASN A 28 -7.62 -12.13 6.90
C ASN A 28 -7.79 -11.06 7.98
N LEU A 29 -7.41 -9.83 7.62
CA LEU A 29 -7.69 -8.63 8.37
C LEU A 29 -9.01 -8.11 7.80
N ASN A 30 -10.10 -8.29 8.52
CA ASN A 30 -11.43 -7.82 8.08
C ASN A 30 -11.47 -6.30 8.15
N ILE A 31 -10.97 -5.63 7.11
CA ILE A 31 -10.84 -4.18 7.04
C ILE A 31 -11.34 -3.67 5.70
N GLU A 32 -11.96 -2.49 5.75
CA GLU A 32 -12.53 -1.82 4.60
C GLU A 32 -12.01 -0.38 4.57
N PHE A 33 -11.14 -0.09 3.60
CA PHE A 33 -10.63 1.26 3.38
C PHE A 33 -10.31 1.50 1.91
N SER A 34 -10.21 2.77 1.55
CA SER A 34 -9.76 3.21 0.24
C SER A 34 -8.50 4.04 0.36
N LEU A 35 -7.65 4.01 -0.66
CA LEU A 35 -6.52 4.90 -0.82
C LEU A 35 -6.83 5.90 -1.94
N LEU A 36 -6.49 7.16 -1.71
CA LEU A 36 -6.32 8.16 -2.75
C LEU A 36 -4.83 8.53 -2.81
N ILE A 37 -4.21 8.23 -3.95
CA ILE A 37 -2.79 8.42 -4.22
C ILE A 37 -2.63 9.56 -5.23
N SER A 38 -1.95 10.64 -4.83
CA SER A 38 -1.68 11.80 -5.68
C SER A 38 -0.22 12.24 -5.52
N GLU A 39 0.53 12.24 -6.63
CA GLU A 39 1.97 12.58 -6.65
C GLU A 39 2.80 11.76 -5.64
N ASN A 40 3.03 12.31 -4.44
CA ASN A 40 3.80 11.74 -3.34
C ASN A 40 2.99 11.51 -2.05
N LEU A 41 1.69 11.80 -2.09
CA LEU A 41 0.79 11.70 -0.95
C LEU A 41 -0.13 10.48 -1.13
N ILE A 42 -0.22 9.65 -0.09
CA ILE A 42 -1.24 8.62 0.03
C ILE A 42 -2.13 8.98 1.21
N SER A 43 -3.41 9.15 0.93
CA SER A 43 -4.46 9.37 1.92
C SER A 43 -5.36 8.15 1.98
N ARG A 44 -5.74 7.75 3.19
CA ARG A 44 -6.65 6.64 3.45
C ARG A 44 -7.99 7.17 3.95
N SER A 45 -9.09 6.57 3.50
CA SER A 45 -10.43 6.75 4.06
C SER A 45 -10.99 5.42 4.53
N GLY A 46 -11.68 5.40 5.68
CA GLY A 46 -12.30 4.19 6.25
C GLY A 46 -11.62 3.74 7.55
N GLU A 47 -11.86 2.50 7.98
CA GLU A 47 -11.26 1.92 9.19
C GLU A 47 -9.95 1.19 8.88
N GLY A 48 -9.03 1.12 9.85
CA GLY A 48 -7.75 0.42 9.67
C GLY A 48 -6.48 1.15 10.13
N ASP A 49 -6.58 2.17 10.98
CA ASP A 49 -5.40 2.88 11.53
C ASP A 49 -4.39 1.97 12.23
N GLU A 50 -4.85 0.83 12.76
CA GLU A 50 -4.01 -0.19 13.39
C GLU A 50 -3.11 -0.93 12.39
N TYR A 51 -3.48 -0.97 11.11
CA TYR A 51 -2.72 -1.63 10.06
C TYR A 51 -2.11 -0.66 9.06
N TRP A 52 -2.73 0.50 8.82
CA TRP A 52 -2.31 1.46 7.81
C TRP A 52 -2.53 2.90 8.25
N PRO A 53 -1.54 3.80 8.14
CA PRO A 53 -1.67 5.17 8.61
C PRO A 53 -2.62 6.02 7.78
N SER A 54 -3.41 6.90 8.42
CA SER A 54 -4.46 7.67 7.73
C SER A 54 -3.94 8.58 6.61
N ILE A 55 -2.77 9.19 6.79
CA ILE A 55 -2.08 10.01 5.76
C ILE A 55 -0.57 9.73 5.85
N CYS A 56 0.08 9.64 4.70
CA CYS A 56 1.52 9.43 4.60
C CYS A 56 2.11 10.07 3.35
N ASN A 57 3.24 10.76 3.54
CA ASN A 57 4.15 11.14 2.47
C ASN A 57 5.14 10.01 2.27
N PHE A 58 5.53 9.77 1.03
CA PHE A 58 6.52 8.75 0.75
C PHE A 58 7.65 9.24 -0.13
N GLU A 59 8.84 8.78 0.19
CA GLU A 59 10.01 8.89 -0.66
C GLU A 59 10.17 7.58 -1.45
N LEU A 60 10.41 7.71 -2.76
CA LEU A 60 10.69 6.57 -3.63
C LEU A 60 12.12 6.08 -3.38
N VAL A 61 12.27 4.89 -2.82
CA VAL A 61 13.58 4.29 -2.54
C VAL A 61 13.86 3.15 -3.51
N GLY A 62 14.49 3.43 -4.66
CA GLY A 62 14.82 2.38 -5.63
C GLY A 62 14.69 2.84 -7.08
N SER A 63 14.56 1.87 -7.99
CA SER A 63 14.28 2.17 -9.40
C SER A 63 12.78 2.42 -9.60
N ILE A 64 12.41 3.16 -10.66
CA ILE A 64 11.01 3.48 -11.03
C ILE A 64 10.14 2.22 -11.20
N LYS A 65 10.74 1.03 -11.35
CA LYS A 65 10.04 -0.25 -11.51
C LYS A 65 9.69 -0.95 -10.18
N ASP A 66 10.44 -0.67 -9.12
CA ASP A 66 10.25 -1.27 -7.79
C ASP A 66 9.87 -0.16 -6.81
N GLY A 67 8.56 0.04 -6.60
CA GLY A 67 8.08 1.11 -5.73
C GLY A 67 8.19 0.76 -4.29
N TYR A 68 9.27 1.23 -3.67
CA TYR A 68 9.40 1.24 -2.24
C TYR A 68 9.14 2.63 -1.71
N PHE A 69 8.32 2.69 -0.67
CA PHE A 69 7.88 3.92 -0.06
C PHE A 69 8.22 3.85 1.43
N TYR A 70 8.97 4.84 1.90
CA TYR A 70 9.46 4.88 3.28
C TYR A 70 8.78 5.98 4.09
N ARG A 71 8.46 5.67 5.35
CA ARG A 71 8.10 6.64 6.39
C ARG A 71 9.16 6.64 7.48
N GLU A 72 9.51 7.82 7.98
CA GLU A 72 10.62 8.06 8.93
C GLU A 72 10.57 7.24 10.24
N ASP A 73 9.43 6.63 10.56
CA ASP A 73 9.26 5.75 11.72
C ASP A 73 9.63 4.28 11.44
N GLY A 74 10.17 3.97 10.26
CA GLY A 74 10.58 2.60 9.90
C GLY A 74 9.48 1.77 9.24
N CYS A 75 8.39 2.40 8.81
CA CYS A 75 7.37 1.77 7.98
C CYS A 75 7.82 1.75 6.50
N PHE A 76 7.65 0.60 5.87
CA PHE A 76 8.07 0.33 4.51
C PHE A 76 6.93 -0.28 3.70
N LEU A 77 6.54 0.37 2.61
CA LEU A 77 5.59 -0.18 1.64
C LEU A 77 6.32 -0.62 0.39
N GLN A 78 5.85 -1.72 -0.19
CA GLN A 78 6.28 -2.19 -1.49
C GLN A 78 5.07 -2.50 -2.36
N VAL A 79 5.02 -1.95 -3.58
CA VAL A 79 4.08 -2.40 -4.60
C VAL A 79 4.59 -3.72 -5.18
N LYS A 80 3.91 -4.84 -4.89
CA LYS A 80 4.30 -6.19 -5.32
C LYS A 80 3.79 -6.53 -6.72
N SER A 81 2.66 -5.95 -7.11
CA SER A 81 2.02 -6.15 -8.39
C SER A 81 1.15 -4.93 -8.70
N LEU A 82 1.13 -4.53 -9.96
CA LEU A 82 0.29 -3.46 -10.47
C LEU A 82 -0.20 -3.79 -11.88
N THR A 83 -1.51 -3.70 -12.07
CA THR A 83 -2.18 -3.71 -13.37
C THR A 83 -3.03 -2.44 -13.50
N GLU A 84 -3.79 -2.30 -14.58
CA GLU A 84 -4.71 -1.19 -14.76
C GLU A 84 -5.78 -1.11 -13.67
N ASP A 85 -6.29 -2.27 -13.25
CA ASP A 85 -7.42 -2.36 -12.32
C ASP A 85 -7.05 -2.90 -10.94
N GLN A 86 -5.84 -3.47 -10.75
CA GLN A 86 -5.47 -4.13 -9.51
C GLN A 86 -4.08 -3.72 -9.02
N MET A 87 -3.96 -3.59 -7.70
CA MET A 87 -2.70 -3.28 -7.05
C MET A 87 -2.54 -4.14 -5.80
N VAL A 88 -1.32 -4.65 -5.58
CA VAL A 88 -0.97 -5.39 -4.37
C VAL A 88 0.14 -4.65 -3.66
N ILE A 89 -0.09 -4.27 -2.40
CA ILE A 89 0.89 -3.59 -1.56
C ILE A 89 1.25 -4.47 -0.37
N GLU A 90 2.53 -4.66 -0.14
CA GLU A 90 3.07 -5.20 1.10
C GLU A 90 3.50 -4.04 2.01
N LEU A 91 3.03 -4.06 3.25
CA LEU A 91 3.38 -3.09 4.28
C LEU A 91 4.14 -3.81 5.39
N SER A 92 5.36 -3.35 5.65
CA SER A 92 6.24 -3.82 6.70
C SER A 92 6.41 -2.74 7.77
N VAL A 93 5.96 -3.04 8.99
CA VAL A 93 6.03 -2.11 10.14
C VAL A 93 6.62 -2.85 11.35
N ARG A 94 7.58 -2.25 12.03
CA ARG A 94 7.98 -2.74 13.36
C ARG A 94 7.02 -2.19 14.41
N ASN A 95 6.45 -3.07 15.23
CA ASN A 95 5.67 -2.64 16.37
C ASN A 95 6.58 -2.10 17.49
N SER A 96 5.98 -1.56 18.56
CA SER A 96 6.69 -1.04 19.73
C SER A 96 7.55 -2.08 20.48
N GLU A 97 7.33 -3.37 20.24
CA GLU A 97 8.09 -4.48 20.83
C GLU A 97 9.26 -4.91 19.94
N GLY A 98 9.47 -4.24 18.80
CA GLY A 98 10.53 -4.56 17.83
C GLY A 98 10.18 -5.70 16.86
N ASN A 99 8.98 -6.28 16.97
CA ASN A 99 8.48 -7.33 16.09
C ASN A 99 8.10 -6.75 14.73
N LEU A 100 8.60 -7.37 13.66
CA LEU A 100 8.21 -7.03 12.29
C LEU A 100 6.83 -7.61 11.98
N ASN A 101 5.87 -6.73 11.72
CA ASN A 101 4.55 -7.06 11.19
C ASN A 101 4.54 -6.78 9.69
N ILE A 102 4.09 -7.75 8.91
CA ILE A 102 3.96 -7.62 7.47
C ILE A 102 2.52 -7.93 7.08
N ASN A 103 1.86 -6.96 6.47
CA ASN A 103 0.49 -7.08 5.97
C ASN A 103 0.51 -6.90 4.45
N ILE A 104 -0.27 -7.72 3.75
CA ILE A 104 -0.45 -7.64 2.29
C ILE A 104 -1.87 -7.19 2.03
N PHE A 105 -2.01 -6.12 1.25
CA PHE A 105 -3.26 -5.51 0.87
C PHE A 105 -3.46 -5.67 -0.63
N TYR A 106 -4.67 -6.05 -1.00
CA TYR A 106 -5.11 -6.19 -2.37
C TYR A 106 -6.15 -5.11 -2.64
N PHE A 107 -5.94 -4.37 -3.70
CA PHE A 107 -6.76 -3.25 -4.10
C PHE A 107 -7.31 -3.44 -5.50
N GLU A 108 -8.51 -2.91 -5.70
CA GLU A 108 -9.10 -2.66 -7.01
C GLU A 108 -9.21 -1.17 -7.27
N ARG A 109 -8.97 -0.75 -8.51
CA ARG A 109 -9.08 0.65 -8.89
C ARG A 109 -10.54 1.09 -8.86
N ASP A 110 -10.76 2.26 -8.30
CA ASP A 110 -12.06 2.92 -8.33
C ASP A 110 -12.10 3.83 -9.57
N ASN A 111 -12.94 3.45 -10.53
CA ASN A 111 -13.10 4.13 -11.82
C ASN A 111 -14.31 5.10 -11.84
N GLU A 112 -14.98 5.30 -10.69
CA GLU A 112 -16.13 6.21 -10.55
C GLU A 112 -15.75 7.70 -10.48
#